data_AF-A0AAD1R4P5-F1
#
_entry.id   AF-A0AAD1R4P5-F1
#
_cell.length_a   1.000
_cell.length_b   1.000
_cell.length_c   1.000
_cell.angle_alpha   90.00
_cell.angle_beta   90.00
_cell.angle_gamma   90.00
#
_symmetry.space_group_name_H-M   'P 1'
#
loop_
_entity.id
_entity.type
_entity.pdbx_description
1 polymer ?
#
loop_
_entity_poly.entity_id
_entity_poly.type
_entity_poly.pdbx_seq_one_letter_code
_entity_poly.pdbx_strand_id
1 'polypeptide(L)'
;MVCLIHPGTELVERMKECLTHLPEPTPCLEDYLDTSGLSVLFPRVEIYIIHERPVDMLERPPVDEYYVHIGKLNQLLVLSQQLEDDVCHLGSHKYVAHQLSVLYKVLSYFSGCLSLDILKREIEANFKSVKSAVATNEGSRQEPLLPTHLLTWLLDLTQTIITTVSTFPEELIGEIMPVVEFSMML
;
A
#
# COMPACT_ATOMS: atom_id res chain seq x y z
N MET A 1 30.74 35.18 6.91
CA MET A 1 29.85 35.06 5.73
C MET A 1 29.93 33.61 5.28
N VAL A 2 29.05 32.76 5.80
CA VAL A 2 29.03 31.33 5.45
C VAL A 2 28.06 31.20 4.27
N CYS A 3 28.58 30.85 3.09
CA CYS A 3 27.74 30.44 1.97
C CYS A 3 26.99 29.18 2.39
N LEU A 4 25.70 29.34 2.71
CA LEU A 4 24.76 28.22 2.74
C LEU A 4 24.50 27.84 1.28
N ILE A 5 25.36 26.98 0.72
CA ILE A 5 25.02 26.26 -0.50
C ILE A 5 23.75 25.48 -0.17
N HIS A 6 22.66 25.78 -0.86
CA HIS A 6 21.41 25.06 -0.68
C HIS A 6 21.65 23.61 -1.11
N PRO A 7 21.37 22.58 -0.28
CA PRO A 7 21.62 21.18 -0.62
C PRO A 7 21.02 20.75 -1.97
N GLY A 8 19.95 21.41 -2.40
CA GLY A 8 19.33 21.19 -3.71
C GLY A 8 20.19 21.62 -4.91
N THR A 9 20.98 22.69 -4.79
CA THR A 9 21.84 23.16 -5.90
C THR A 9 22.98 22.18 -6.18
N GLU A 10 23.63 21.66 -5.14
CA GLU A 10 24.68 20.64 -5.30
C GLU A 10 24.14 19.35 -5.93
N LEU A 11 22.92 18.94 -5.54
CA LEU A 11 22.27 17.77 -6.11
C LEU A 11 21.94 17.96 -7.61
N VAL A 12 21.44 19.14 -7.99
CA VAL A 12 21.13 19.46 -9.39
C VAL A 12 22.39 19.45 -10.26
N GLU A 13 23.52 19.98 -9.78
CA GLU A 13 24.78 19.91 -10.51
C GLU A 13 25.24 18.47 -10.71
N ARG A 14 25.13 17.62 -9.69
CA ARG A 14 25.41 16.18 -9.83
C ARG A 14 24.49 15.49 -10.82
N MET A 15 23.21 15.86 -10.88
CA MET A 15 22.28 15.34 -11.89
C MET A 15 22.71 15.74 -13.30
N LYS A 16 23.12 17.00 -13.51
CA LYS A 16 23.65 17.48 -14.79
C LYS A 16 24.94 16.74 -15.19
N GLU A 17 25.84 16.52 -14.24
CA GLU A 17 27.06 15.73 -14.46
C GLU A 17 26.72 14.31 -14.95
N CYS A 18 25.72 13.65 -14.36
CA CYS A 18 25.28 12.33 -14.82
C CYS A 18 24.80 12.33 -16.28
N LEU A 19 24.15 13.40 -16.76
CA LEU A 19 23.67 13.50 -18.14
C LEU A 19 24.82 13.59 -19.14
N THR A 20 25.98 14.10 -18.76
CA THR A 20 27.17 14.18 -19.65
C THR A 20 27.68 12.81 -20.11
N HIS A 21 27.21 11.72 -19.49
CA HIS A 21 27.52 10.36 -19.89
C HIS A 21 26.52 9.76 -20.90
N LEU A 22 25.46 10.49 -21.26
CA LEU A 22 24.47 10.05 -22.25
C LEU A 22 24.95 10.27 -23.70
N PRO A 23 24.39 9.53 -24.68
CA PRO A 23 24.73 9.73 -26.09
C PRO A 23 24.35 11.12 -26.61
N GLU A 24 25.09 11.62 -27.60
CA GLU A 24 24.78 12.91 -28.24
C GLU A 24 23.50 12.84 -29.10
N PRO A 25 22.65 13.90 -29.10
CA PRO A 25 22.82 15.14 -28.34
C PRO A 25 22.51 14.94 -26.86
N THR A 26 23.42 15.40 -25.99
CA THR A 26 23.22 15.34 -24.54
C THR A 26 21.96 16.14 -24.15
N PRO A 27 20.92 15.51 -23.57
CA PRO A 27 19.71 16.22 -23.19
C PRO A 27 20.01 17.16 -22.01
N CYS A 28 19.29 18.29 -21.92
CA CYS A 28 19.28 19.05 -20.68
C CYS A 28 18.46 18.31 -19.62
N LEU A 29 18.58 18.73 -18.36
CA LEU A 29 17.90 18.03 -17.25
C LEU A 29 16.37 18.09 -17.37
N GLU A 30 15.83 19.18 -17.89
CA GLU A 30 14.39 19.35 -18.17
C GLU A 30 13.93 18.36 -19.25
N ASP A 31 14.62 18.35 -20.40
CA ASP A 31 14.34 17.42 -21.50
C ASP A 31 14.39 15.96 -21.04
N TYR A 32 15.36 15.63 -20.19
CA TYR A 32 15.48 14.28 -19.64
C TYR A 32 14.30 13.93 -18.72
N LEU A 33 13.90 14.84 -17.82
CA LEU A 33 12.76 14.61 -16.92
C LEU A 33 11.45 14.42 -17.69
N ASP A 34 11.26 15.18 -18.77
CA ASP A 34 10.07 15.06 -19.63
C ASP A 34 10.07 13.78 -20.44
N THR A 35 11.16 13.48 -21.13
CA THR A 35 11.25 12.29 -22.00
C THR A 35 11.23 10.98 -21.20
N SER A 36 11.74 10.98 -19.97
CA SER A 36 11.65 9.83 -19.07
C SER A 36 10.29 9.71 -18.40
N GLY A 37 9.45 10.75 -18.38
CA GLY A 37 8.20 10.80 -17.62
C GLY A 37 8.38 11.07 -16.12
N LEU A 38 9.61 11.40 -15.69
CA LEU A 38 9.90 11.77 -14.30
C LEU A 38 9.28 13.13 -13.90
N SER A 39 9.05 14.04 -14.84
CA SER A 39 8.35 15.32 -14.56
C SER A 39 6.92 15.09 -14.06
N VAL A 40 6.23 14.08 -14.59
CA VAL A 40 4.88 13.69 -14.14
C VAL A 40 4.90 13.12 -12.72
N LEU A 41 5.89 12.30 -12.38
CA LEU A 41 5.99 11.67 -11.06
C LEU A 41 6.53 12.62 -9.99
N PHE A 42 7.49 13.46 -10.35
CA PHE A 42 8.20 14.35 -9.44
C PHE A 42 8.12 15.83 -9.89
N PRO A 43 6.91 16.40 -10.06
CA PRO A 43 6.72 17.76 -10.59
C PRO A 43 7.38 18.83 -9.70
N ARG A 44 7.55 18.55 -8.40
CA ARG A 44 8.31 19.42 -7.48
C ARG A 44 9.78 19.59 -7.88
N VAL A 45 10.38 18.55 -8.44
CA VAL A 45 11.79 18.55 -8.87
C VAL A 45 11.93 19.39 -10.14
N GLU A 46 11.04 19.18 -11.11
CA GLU A 46 10.97 19.99 -12.33
C GLU A 46 10.81 21.48 -12.02
N ILE A 47 9.83 21.83 -11.18
CA ILE A 47 9.59 23.23 -10.80
C ILE A 47 10.79 23.84 -10.07
N TYR A 48 11.47 23.07 -9.21
CA TYR A 48 12.67 23.52 -8.54
C TYR A 48 13.81 23.78 -9.53
N ILE A 49 13.98 22.94 -10.55
CA ILE A 49 15.00 23.13 -11.59
C ILE A 49 14.74 24.42 -12.38
N ILE A 50 13.48 24.67 -12.76
CA ILE A 50 13.10 25.86 -13.55
C ILE A 50 13.24 27.16 -12.74
N HIS A 51 12.85 27.15 -11.46
CA HIS A 51 12.75 28.37 -10.65
C HIS A 51 13.90 28.56 -9.66
N GLU A 52 14.78 27.56 -9.53
CA GLU A 52 15.88 27.48 -8.56
C GLU A 52 15.43 27.67 -7.09
N ARG A 53 14.16 27.39 -6.81
CA ARG A 53 13.55 27.53 -5.48
C ARG A 53 12.36 26.59 -5.33
N PRO A 54 12.04 26.13 -4.12
CA PRO A 54 10.81 25.39 -3.88
C PRO A 54 9.60 26.30 -4.15
N VAL A 55 8.57 25.73 -4.76
CA VAL A 55 7.29 26.38 -4.99
C VAL A 55 6.20 25.49 -4.40
N ASP A 56 5.21 26.12 -3.77
CA ASP A 56 4.05 25.40 -3.24
C ASP A 56 3.24 24.81 -4.39
N MET A 57 3.02 23.50 -4.32
CA MET A 57 2.21 22.79 -5.30
C MET A 57 0.73 23.02 -5.04
N LEU A 58 -0.02 23.38 -6.09
CA LEU A 58 -1.49 23.46 -6.03
C LEU A 58 -2.14 22.07 -5.94
N GLU A 59 -1.54 21.08 -6.60
CA GLU A 59 -2.02 19.70 -6.64
C GLU A 59 -1.02 18.75 -6.00
N ARG A 60 -1.52 17.64 -5.45
CA ARG A 60 -0.68 16.65 -4.79
C ARG A 60 -0.03 15.75 -5.86
N PRO A 61 1.31 15.60 -5.87
CA PRO A 61 1.99 14.74 -6.83
C PRO A 61 1.54 13.27 -6.74
N PRO A 62 1.47 12.53 -7.87
CA PRO A 62 1.05 11.13 -7.89
C PRO A 62 1.89 10.23 -6.96
N VAL A 63 3.20 10.49 -6.86
CA VAL A 63 4.11 9.68 -6.04
C VAL A 63 3.87 9.82 -4.53
N ASP A 64 3.23 10.90 -4.07
CA ASP A 64 3.00 11.15 -2.64
C ASP A 64 2.04 10.10 -2.05
N GLU A 65 1.11 9.57 -2.85
CA GLU A 65 0.12 8.59 -2.41
C GLU A 65 0.57 7.15 -2.64
N TYR A 66 1.50 6.95 -3.58
CA TYR A 66 2.04 5.64 -3.95
C TYR A 66 2.51 4.80 -2.77
N TYR A 67 3.45 5.30 -1.98
CA TYR A 67 4.02 4.54 -0.86
C TYR A 67 3.00 4.23 0.23
N VAL A 68 2.08 5.16 0.47
CA VAL A 68 1.00 4.97 1.44
C VAL A 68 0.05 3.88 0.95
N HIS A 69 -0.28 3.88 -0.34
CA HIS A 69 -1.19 2.91 -0.94
C HIS A 69 -0.58 1.50 -1.00
N ILE A 70 0.65 1.37 -1.52
CA ILE A 70 1.41 0.11 -1.52
C ILE A 70 1.61 -0.41 -0.10
N GLY A 71 1.92 0.47 0.86
CA GLY A 71 2.05 0.10 2.26
C GLY A 71 0.77 -0.55 2.82
N LYS A 72 -0.40 -0.06 2.43
CA LYS A 72 -1.70 -0.61 2.86
C LYS A 72 -2.05 -1.91 2.15
N LEU A 73 -1.73 -2.03 0.85
CA LEU A 73 -1.91 -3.29 0.12
C LEU A 73 -1.06 -4.39 0.75
N ASN A 74 0.20 -4.09 1.05
CA ASN A 74 1.09 -5.00 1.74
C ASN A 74 0.59 -5.33 3.15
N GLN A 75 0.09 -4.35 3.90
CA GLN A 75 -0.50 -4.59 5.22
C GLN A 75 -1.71 -5.53 5.13
N LEU A 76 -2.58 -5.33 4.13
CA LEU A 76 -3.76 -6.17 3.90
C LEU A 76 -3.35 -7.62 3.59
N LEU A 77 -2.34 -7.80 2.73
CA LEU A 77 -1.78 -9.10 2.38
C LEU A 77 -1.20 -9.82 3.59
N VAL A 78 -0.28 -9.18 4.32
CA VAL A 78 0.42 -9.76 5.47
C VAL A 78 -0.55 -10.12 6.60
N LEU A 79 -1.51 -9.26 6.91
CA LEU A 79 -2.52 -9.56 7.94
C LEU A 79 -3.40 -10.75 7.56
N SER A 80 -3.72 -10.89 6.26
CA SER A 80 -4.51 -12.02 5.77
C SER A 80 -3.73 -13.33 5.91
N GLN A 81 -2.47 -13.33 5.48
CA GLN A 81 -1.57 -14.50 5.61
C GLN A 81 -1.34 -14.87 7.08
N GLN A 82 -1.12 -13.89 7.96
CA GLN A 82 -0.93 -14.14 9.38
C GLN A 82 -2.19 -14.74 10.01
N LEU A 83 -3.37 -14.21 9.69
CA LEU A 83 -4.62 -14.72 10.21
C LEU A 83 -4.88 -16.16 9.74
N GLU A 84 -4.60 -16.46 8.46
CA GLU A 84 -4.68 -17.81 7.90
C GLU A 84 -3.76 -18.81 8.62
N ASP A 85 -2.49 -18.42 8.80
CA ASP A 85 -1.49 -19.24 9.49
C ASP A 85 -1.91 -19.49 10.94
N ASP A 86 -2.39 -18.46 11.63
CA ASP A 86 -2.78 -18.55 13.03
C ASP A 86 -3.99 -19.47 13.25
N VAL A 87 -5.01 -19.42 12.39
CA VAL A 87 -6.18 -20.29 12.52
C VAL A 87 -5.89 -21.75 12.12
N CYS A 88 -4.85 -21.99 11.33
CA CYS A 88 -4.42 -23.34 10.95
C CYS A 88 -3.53 -24.00 12.02
N HIS A 89 -2.64 -23.21 12.65
CA HIS A 89 -1.51 -23.76 13.39
C HIS A 89 -1.54 -23.48 14.89
N LEU A 90 -2.31 -22.48 15.37
CA LEU A 90 -2.37 -22.21 16.80
C LEU A 90 -3.33 -23.15 17.53
N GLY A 91 -2.90 -23.60 18.72
CA GLY A 91 -3.75 -24.37 19.62
C GLY A 91 -4.82 -23.54 20.37
N SER A 92 -4.92 -22.24 20.08
CA SER A 92 -5.87 -21.31 20.70
C SER A 92 -6.20 -20.15 19.77
N HIS A 93 -7.49 -19.86 19.59
CA HIS A 93 -8.00 -18.80 18.71
C HIS A 93 -8.47 -17.55 19.47
N LYS A 94 -8.01 -17.36 20.71
CA LYS A 94 -8.43 -16.25 21.57
C LYS A 94 -8.22 -14.84 20.97
N TYR A 95 -7.28 -14.70 20.03
CA TYR A 95 -6.96 -13.43 19.38
C TYR A 95 -7.61 -13.24 18.02
N VAL A 96 -8.30 -14.25 17.47
CA VAL A 96 -8.84 -14.20 16.10
C VAL A 96 -9.83 -13.06 15.92
N ALA A 97 -10.70 -12.81 16.90
CA ALA A 97 -11.63 -11.67 16.82
C ALA A 97 -10.89 -10.32 16.77
N HIS A 98 -9.76 -10.18 17.46
CA HIS A 98 -8.94 -8.98 17.39
C HIS A 98 -8.23 -8.87 16.04
N GLN A 99 -7.59 -9.93 15.58
CA GLN A 99 -6.90 -9.97 14.29
C GLN A 99 -7.85 -9.64 13.13
N LEU A 100 -9.05 -10.23 13.15
CA LEU A 100 -10.11 -9.93 12.18
C LEU A 100 -10.53 -8.45 12.22
N SER A 101 -10.59 -7.82 13.40
CA SER A 101 -10.89 -6.39 13.51
C SER A 101 -9.79 -5.49 12.95
N VAL A 102 -8.52 -5.89 13.10
CA VAL A 102 -7.38 -5.17 12.52
C VAL A 102 -7.39 -5.31 11.00
N LEU A 103 -7.63 -6.52 10.50
CA LEU A 103 -7.78 -6.79 9.07
C LEU A 103 -8.91 -5.96 8.46
N TYR A 104 -10.09 -5.95 9.10
CA TYR A 104 -11.24 -5.13 8.69
C TYR A 104 -10.91 -3.64 8.60
N LYS A 105 -10.14 -3.11 9.56
CA LYS A 105 -9.75 -1.69 9.56
C LYS A 105 -8.88 -1.34 8.36
N VAL A 106 -7.94 -2.22 7.99
CA VAL A 106 -7.08 -2.03 6.82
C VAL A 106 -7.89 -2.20 5.54
N LEU A 107 -8.73 -3.23 5.47
CA LEU A 107 -9.64 -3.48 4.35
C LEU A 107 -10.56 -2.27 4.08
N SER A 108 -11.00 -1.59 5.13
CA SER A 108 -11.86 -0.40 5.04
C SER A 108 -11.21 0.81 4.38
N TYR A 109 -9.88 0.80 4.17
CA TYR A 109 -9.21 1.83 3.39
C TYR A 109 -9.57 1.77 1.90
N PHE A 110 -9.83 0.57 1.36
CA PHE A 110 -10.01 0.34 -0.06
C PHE A 110 -11.49 0.44 -0.49
N SER A 111 -12.12 1.58 -0.21
CA SER A 111 -13.49 1.83 -0.66
C SER A 111 -13.58 1.92 -2.19
N GLY A 112 -14.65 1.37 -2.77
CA GLY A 112 -14.87 1.45 -4.23
C GLY A 112 -14.35 0.23 -5.00
N CYS A 113 -13.59 -0.66 -4.35
CA CYS A 113 -13.31 -1.99 -4.87
C CYS A 113 -14.45 -2.94 -4.48
N LEU A 114 -15.33 -3.27 -5.43
CA LEU A 114 -16.52 -4.10 -5.19
C LEU A 114 -16.18 -5.45 -4.53
N SER A 115 -15.12 -6.10 -4.98
CA SER A 115 -14.65 -7.38 -4.42
C SER A 115 -14.30 -7.25 -2.94
N LEU A 116 -13.57 -6.21 -2.53
CA LEU A 116 -13.20 -6.01 -1.12
C LEU A 116 -14.39 -5.51 -0.28
N ASP A 117 -15.30 -4.72 -0.85
CA ASP A 117 -16.51 -4.26 -0.17
C ASP A 117 -17.52 -5.39 0.11
N ILE A 118 -17.53 -6.45 -0.70
CA ILE A 118 -18.26 -7.69 -0.38
C ILE A 118 -17.67 -8.33 0.88
N LEU A 119 -16.34 -8.51 0.93
CA LEU A 119 -15.66 -9.14 2.05
C LEU A 119 -15.82 -8.35 3.37
N LYS A 120 -15.84 -7.02 3.30
CA LYS A 120 -16.15 -6.17 4.46
C LYS A 120 -17.51 -6.50 5.08
N ARG A 121 -18.55 -6.62 4.24
CA ARG A 121 -19.91 -6.96 4.70
C ARG A 121 -19.98 -8.37 5.26
N GLU A 122 -19.23 -9.31 4.70
CA GLU A 122 -19.14 -10.67 5.25
C GLU A 122 -18.49 -10.68 6.64
N ILE A 123 -17.43 -9.88 6.84
CA ILE A 123 -16.82 -9.71 8.16
C ILE A 123 -17.85 -9.14 9.14
N GLU A 124 -18.55 -8.06 8.77
CA GLU A 124 -19.58 -7.44 9.62
C GLU A 124 -20.67 -8.44 10.03
N ALA A 125 -21.14 -9.28 9.09
CA ALA A 125 -22.17 -10.27 9.34
C ALA A 125 -21.73 -11.39 10.29
N ASN A 126 -20.46 -11.81 10.22
CA ASN A 126 -19.93 -12.94 10.97
C ASN A 126 -19.19 -12.54 12.26
N PHE A 127 -18.81 -11.27 12.42
CA PHE A 127 -17.93 -10.81 13.51
C PHE A 127 -18.48 -11.15 14.89
N LYS A 128 -19.80 -11.02 15.09
CA LYS A 128 -20.44 -11.35 16.37
C LYS A 128 -20.31 -12.84 16.69
N SER A 129 -20.49 -13.71 15.70
CA SER A 129 -20.34 -15.17 15.85
C SER A 129 -18.90 -15.55 16.20
N VAL A 130 -17.92 -14.95 15.52
CA VAL A 130 -16.48 -15.14 15.83
C VAL A 130 -16.19 -14.71 17.26
N LYS A 131 -16.60 -13.50 17.65
CA LYS A 131 -16.37 -12.96 18.99
C LYS A 131 -17.00 -13.84 20.08
N SER A 132 -18.21 -14.34 19.87
CA SER A 132 -18.87 -15.25 20.80
C SER A 132 -18.18 -16.62 20.88
N ALA A 133 -17.69 -17.15 19.77
CA ALA A 133 -16.99 -18.43 19.73
C ALA A 133 -15.66 -18.41 20.48
N VAL A 134 -14.94 -17.27 20.46
CA VAL A 134 -13.64 -17.12 21.13
C VAL A 134 -13.74 -16.50 22.52
N ALA A 135 -14.94 -16.17 22.99
CA ALA A 135 -15.17 -15.67 24.34
C ALA A 135 -14.92 -16.80 25.34
N THR A 136 -13.88 -16.67 26.16
CA THR A 136 -13.62 -17.60 27.27
C THR A 136 -14.63 -17.37 28.38
N ASN A 137 -15.34 -18.42 28.79
CA ASN A 137 -16.07 -18.41 30.05
C ASN A 137 -15.06 -18.47 31.19
N GLU A 138 -15.11 -17.51 32.12
CA GLU A 138 -14.30 -17.53 33.34
C GLU A 138 -14.56 -18.83 34.11
N GLY A 139 -13.66 -19.82 33.96
CA GLY A 139 -13.79 -21.14 34.57
C GLY A 139 -13.52 -22.34 33.65
N SER A 140 -13.53 -22.19 32.31
CA SER A 140 -13.17 -23.29 31.41
C SER A 140 -11.65 -23.42 31.28
N ARG A 141 -11.11 -24.62 31.54
CA ARG A 141 -9.67 -24.93 31.31
C ARG A 141 -9.32 -25.13 29.82
N GLN A 142 -10.31 -25.10 28.94
CA GLN A 142 -10.10 -25.36 27.52
C GLN A 142 -9.82 -24.05 26.79
N GLU A 143 -8.74 -24.03 26.01
CA GLU A 143 -8.42 -22.92 25.12
C GLU A 143 -9.54 -22.75 24.08
N PRO A 144 -9.96 -21.51 23.79
CA PRO A 144 -11.03 -21.26 22.84
C PRO A 144 -10.59 -21.66 21.43
N LEU A 145 -11.38 -22.52 20.79
CA LEU A 145 -11.21 -22.90 19.40
C LEU A 145 -12.45 -22.47 18.61
N LEU A 146 -12.23 -22.20 17.33
CA LEU A 146 -13.32 -21.81 16.45
C LEU A 146 -14.04 -23.07 15.96
N PRO A 147 -15.37 -23.05 15.87
CA PRO A 147 -16.12 -24.07 15.16
C PRO A 147 -15.67 -24.17 13.69
N THR A 148 -15.72 -25.38 13.13
CA THR A 148 -15.26 -25.67 11.77
C THR A 148 -15.82 -24.73 10.71
N HIS A 149 -17.12 -24.35 10.79
CA HIS A 149 -17.72 -23.45 9.81
C HIS A 149 -17.12 -22.03 9.84
N LEU A 150 -16.74 -21.51 11.01
CA LEU A 150 -16.07 -20.20 11.12
C LEU A 150 -14.62 -20.28 10.68
N LEU A 151 -13.96 -21.43 10.91
CA LEU A 151 -12.61 -21.68 10.39
C LEU A 151 -12.60 -21.69 8.86
N THR A 152 -13.47 -22.50 8.23
CA THR A 152 -13.58 -22.55 6.77
C THR A 152 -13.88 -21.18 6.19
N TRP A 153 -14.85 -20.45 6.77
CA TRP A 153 -15.17 -19.09 6.33
C TRP A 153 -13.97 -18.14 6.45
N LEU A 154 -13.21 -18.18 7.54
CA LEU A 154 -12.02 -17.33 7.71
C LEU A 154 -10.92 -17.66 6.69
N LEU A 155 -10.70 -18.94 6.41
CA LEU A 155 -9.72 -19.38 5.40
C LEU A 155 -10.15 -18.93 3.99
N ASP A 156 -11.43 -19.07 3.65
CA ASP A 156 -11.96 -18.61 2.37
C ASP A 156 -11.83 -17.08 2.25
N LEU A 157 -12.12 -16.35 3.34
CA LEU A 157 -11.97 -14.90 3.42
C LEU A 157 -10.50 -14.48 3.19
N THR A 158 -9.55 -15.03 3.95
CA THR A 158 -8.13 -14.65 3.84
C THR A 158 -7.58 -15.00 2.47
N GLN A 159 -7.89 -16.18 1.94
CA GLN A 159 -7.44 -16.60 0.62
C GLN A 159 -8.01 -15.71 -0.50
N THR A 160 -9.28 -15.29 -0.38
CA THR A 160 -9.90 -14.38 -1.34
C THR A 160 -9.23 -13.01 -1.30
N ILE A 161 -8.92 -12.47 -0.11
CA ILE A 161 -8.17 -11.21 0.03
C ILE A 161 -6.77 -11.34 -0.61
N ILE A 162 -6.02 -12.39 -0.24
CA ILE A 162 -4.67 -12.64 -0.75
C ILE A 162 -4.69 -12.70 -2.29
N THR A 163 -5.64 -13.43 -2.86
CA THR A 163 -5.78 -13.56 -4.32
C THR A 163 -6.14 -12.24 -4.98
N THR A 164 -7.08 -11.49 -4.40
CA THR A 164 -7.51 -10.17 -4.92
C THR A 164 -6.35 -9.18 -4.91
N VAL A 165 -5.61 -9.10 -3.81
CA VAL A 165 -4.45 -8.19 -3.72
C VAL A 165 -3.33 -8.63 -4.66
N SER A 166 -3.05 -9.94 -4.75
CA SER A 166 -1.95 -10.46 -5.59
C SER A 166 -2.21 -10.36 -7.09
N THR A 167 -3.48 -10.24 -7.51
CA THR A 167 -3.84 -10.06 -8.92
C THR A 167 -3.79 -8.61 -9.38
N PHE A 168 -3.62 -7.65 -8.46
CA PHE A 168 -3.51 -6.22 -8.76
C PHE A 168 -4.62 -5.70 -9.72
N PRO A 169 -5.92 -5.89 -9.38
CA PRO A 169 -7.02 -5.43 -10.22
C PRO A 169 -7.02 -3.89 -10.33
N GLU A 170 -7.54 -3.38 -11.45
CA GLU A 170 -7.53 -1.95 -11.80
C GLU A 170 -8.13 -1.07 -10.69
N GLU A 171 -9.21 -1.54 -10.05
CA GLU A 171 -9.87 -0.84 -8.94
C GLU A 171 -8.98 -0.67 -7.71
N LEU A 172 -7.96 -1.52 -7.56
CA LEU A 172 -6.97 -1.41 -6.49
C LEU A 172 -5.73 -0.63 -6.89
N ILE A 173 -5.44 -0.46 -8.18
CA ILE A 173 -4.22 0.24 -8.61
C ILE A 173 -4.49 1.61 -9.22
N GLY A 174 -5.76 1.99 -9.42
CA GLY A 174 -6.18 3.28 -9.98
C GLY A 174 -5.41 4.49 -9.43
N GLU A 175 -5.32 4.62 -8.10
CA GLU A 175 -4.62 5.74 -7.43
C GLU A 175 -3.10 5.76 -7.69
N ILE A 176 -2.52 4.62 -8.03
CA ILE A 176 -1.08 4.45 -8.26
C ILE A 176 -0.73 4.21 -9.73
N MET A 177 -1.70 4.24 -10.64
CA MET A 177 -1.49 3.96 -12.06
C MET A 177 -0.37 4.77 -12.69
N PRO A 178 -0.21 6.09 -12.43
CA PRO A 178 0.89 6.86 -13.02
C PRO A 178 2.27 6.29 -12.67
N VAL A 179 2.44 5.80 -11.44
CA VAL A 179 3.72 5.19 -10.99
C VAL A 179 3.88 3.77 -11.55
N VAL A 180 2.79 3.00 -11.63
CA VAL A 180 2.81 1.65 -12.18
C VAL A 180 3.12 1.69 -13.68
N GLU A 181 2.47 2.57 -14.44
CA GLU A 181 2.75 2.81 -15.86
C GLU A 181 4.22 3.19 -16.08
N PHE A 182 4.72 4.16 -15.30
CA PHE A 182 6.14 4.53 -15.36
C PHE A 182 7.07 3.34 -15.09
N SER A 183 6.76 2.53 -14.07
CA SER A 183 7.58 1.36 -13.72
C SER A 183 7.54 0.26 -14.78
N MET A 184 6.45 0.16 -15.57
CA MET A 184 6.33 -0.77 -16.69
C MET A 184 6.98 -0.26 -17.99
N MET A 185 7.27 1.04 -18.08
CA MET A 185 8.00 1.65 -19.21
C MET A 185 9.52 1.56 -19.08
N LEU A 186 10.03 1.16 -17.90
CA LEU A 186 11.44 0.90 -17.61
C LEU A 186 11.81 -0.57 -17.86
#